data_AF-B0DX74-F1
#
_entry.id   AF-B0DX74-F1
#
_cell.length_a   1.000
_cell.length_b   1.000
_cell.length_c   1.000
_cell.angle_alpha   90.00
_cell.angle_beta   90.00
_cell.angle_gamma   90.00
#
_symmetry.space_group_name_H-M   'P 1'
#
loop_
_entity.id
_entity.type
_entity.pdbx_description
1 polymer ?
#
loop_
_entity_poly.entity_id
_entity_poly.type
_entity_poly.pdbx_seq_one_letter_code
_entity_poly.pdbx_strand_id
1 'polypeptide(L)'
;MEALVANMDTSLSISPKSFTALRTRARINLHLKKYDASAEFKSAVKHVTTEGSASEVDVLALKVDLKKAEAALKRSKMKDYYKILWLTRECTEIEIKKAFRQESLTPSSQLEI
;
A
#
# COMPACT_ATOMS: atom_id res chain seq x y z
N MET A 1 -10.16 12.42 1.74
CA MET A 1 -9.16 11.79 0.83
C MET A 1 -9.83 10.94 -0.25
N GLU A 2 -10.91 10.20 0.04
CA GLU A 2 -11.57 9.37 -0.98
C GLU A 2 -12.22 10.18 -2.11
N ALA A 3 -12.86 11.32 -1.81
CA ALA A 3 -13.38 12.24 -2.83
C ALA A 3 -12.29 12.75 -3.80
N LEU A 4 -11.03 12.87 -3.34
CA LEU A 4 -9.92 13.26 -4.21
C LEU A 4 -9.55 12.14 -5.18
N VAL A 5 -9.60 10.87 -4.75
CA VAL A 5 -9.40 9.72 -5.64
C VAL A 5 -10.46 9.71 -6.74
N ALA A 6 -11.73 9.90 -6.37
CA ALA A 6 -12.83 9.98 -7.33
C ALA A 6 -12.63 11.11 -8.34
N ASN A 7 -12.16 12.29 -7.91
CA ASN A 7 -11.81 13.38 -8.82
C ASN A 7 -10.64 13.04 -9.75
N MET A 8 -9.67 12.25 -9.28
CA MET A 8 -8.60 11.77 -10.16
C MET A 8 -9.11 10.71 -11.13
N ASP A 9 -10.05 9.86 -10.72
CA ASP A 9 -10.65 8.85 -11.59
C ASP A 9 -11.49 9.50 -12.71
N THR A 10 -12.23 10.58 -12.43
CA THR A 10 -12.91 11.36 -13.47
C THR A 10 -11.91 12.09 -14.38
N SER A 11 -10.81 12.60 -13.84
CA SER A 11 -9.74 13.17 -14.67
C SER A 11 -9.09 12.11 -15.58
N LEU A 12 -8.95 10.88 -15.10
CA LEU A 12 -8.36 9.76 -15.86
C LEU A 12 -9.33 9.17 -16.87
N SER A 13 -10.65 9.29 -16.68
CA SER A 13 -11.61 8.88 -17.71
C SER A 13 -11.57 9.81 -18.92
N ILE A 14 -11.29 11.10 -18.70
CA ILE A 14 -11.13 12.11 -19.75
C ILE A 14 -9.72 12.05 -20.36
N SER A 15 -8.69 11.94 -19.52
CA SER A 15 -7.29 11.86 -19.93
C SER A 15 -6.58 10.72 -19.19
N PRO A 16 -6.64 9.49 -19.74
CA PRO A 16 -6.08 8.30 -19.10
C PRO A 16 -4.57 8.36 -18.84
N LYS A 17 -3.87 9.26 -19.53
CA LYS A 17 -2.41 9.41 -19.52
C LYS A 17 -1.96 10.64 -18.74
N SER A 18 -2.87 11.30 -18.02
CA SER A 18 -2.53 12.48 -17.22
C SER A 18 -1.56 12.12 -16.09
N PHE A 19 -0.31 12.55 -16.23
CA PHE A 19 0.75 12.34 -15.25
C PHE A 19 0.35 12.84 -13.85
N THR A 20 -0.19 14.06 -13.78
CA THR A 20 -0.59 14.70 -12.52
C THR A 20 -1.69 13.91 -11.82
N ALA A 21 -2.66 13.39 -12.58
CA ALA A 21 -3.73 12.58 -12.02
C ALA A 21 -3.23 11.22 -11.52
N LEU A 22 -2.40 10.52 -12.30
CA LEU A 22 -1.80 9.24 -11.90
C LEU A 22 -0.94 9.36 -10.64
N ARG A 23 -0.06 10.36 -10.60
CA ARG A 23 0.82 10.61 -9.45
C ARG A 23 0.03 10.98 -8.20
N THR A 24 -0.97 11.85 -8.34
CA THR A 24 -1.81 12.27 -7.20
C THR A 24 -2.64 11.11 -6.68
N ARG A 25 -3.26 10.31 -7.56
CA ARG A 25 -4.00 9.09 -7.20
C ARG A 25 -3.11 8.10 -6.45
N ALA A 26 -1.89 7.84 -6.92
CA ALA A 26 -0.95 6.93 -6.27
C ALA A 26 -0.58 7.37 -4.84
N ARG A 27 -0.32 8.67 -4.65
CA ARG A 27 -0.01 9.23 -3.32
C ARG A 27 -1.19 9.11 -2.38
N ILE A 28 -2.39 9.43 -2.83
CA ILE A 28 -3.59 9.33 -2.00
C ILE A 28 -3.85 7.87 -1.62
N ASN A 29 -3.73 6.93 -2.56
CA ASN A 29 -3.91 5.50 -2.28
C ASN A 29 -2.89 4.96 -1.26
N LEU A 30 -1.64 5.47 -1.30
CA LEU A 30 -0.63 5.16 -0.29
C LEU A 30 -1.06 5.62 1.11
N HIS A 31 -1.60 6.84 1.23
CA HIS A 31 -2.11 7.37 2.50
C HIS A 31 -3.38 6.65 2.98
N LEU A 32 -4.26 6.26 2.06
CA LEU A 32 -5.46 5.48 2.35
C LEU A 32 -5.18 4.00 2.64
N LYS A 33 -3.91 3.57 2.60
CA LYS A 33 -3.50 2.17 2.74
C LYS A 33 -4.20 1.21 1.76
N LYS A 34 -4.68 1.74 0.62
CA LYS A 34 -5.31 0.98 -0.47
C LYS A 34 -4.22 0.45 -1.39
N TYR A 35 -3.45 -0.52 -0.90
CA TYR A 35 -2.24 -0.97 -1.58
C TYR A 35 -2.51 -1.83 -2.82
N ASP A 36 -3.68 -2.46 -2.94
CA ASP A 36 -4.01 -3.29 -4.12
C ASP A 36 -4.13 -2.46 -5.41
N ALA A 37 -4.41 -1.15 -5.29
CA ALA A 37 -4.38 -0.21 -6.41
C ALA A 37 -2.97 -0.01 -7.02
N SER A 38 -1.90 -0.54 -6.40
CA SER A 38 -0.55 -0.48 -6.97
C SER A 38 -0.42 -1.24 -8.30
N ALA A 39 -1.23 -2.29 -8.50
CA ALA A 39 -1.22 -3.07 -9.74
C ALA A 39 -1.75 -2.26 -10.93
N GLU A 40 -2.88 -1.55 -10.74
CA GLU A 40 -3.45 -0.63 -11.72
C GLU A 40 -2.51 0.55 -12.01
N PHE A 41 -1.83 1.06 -10.99
CA PHE A 41 -0.83 2.10 -11.18
C PHE A 41 0.33 1.61 -12.06
N LYS A 42 0.79 0.37 -11.86
CA LYS A 42 1.87 -0.22 -12.65
C LYS A 42 1.52 -0.39 -14.13
N SER A 43 0.29 -0.79 -14.45
CA SER A 43 -0.15 -0.83 -15.85
C SER A 43 -0.21 0.57 -16.45
N ALA A 44 -0.80 1.55 -15.73
CA ALA A 44 -0.88 2.94 -16.20
C ALA A 44 0.51 3.57 -16.48
N VAL A 45 1.48 3.37 -15.57
CA VAL A 45 2.85 3.87 -15.76
C VAL A 45 3.50 3.25 -16.99
N LYS A 46 3.33 1.94 -17.23
CA LYS A 46 3.87 1.27 -18.43
C LYS A 46 3.34 1.90 -19.71
N HIS A 47 2.02 2.14 -19.80
CA HIS A 47 1.42 2.77 -20.99
C HIS A 47 1.98 4.18 -21.23
N VAL A 48 2.08 5.00 -20.18
CA VAL A 48 2.66 6.36 -20.26
C VAL A 48 4.12 6.33 -20.73
N THR A 49 4.91 5.35 -20.27
CA THR A 49 6.32 5.21 -20.67
C THR A 49 6.52 4.74 -22.11
N THR A 50 5.65 3.85 -22.61
CA THR A 50 5.80 3.27 -23.95
C THR A 50 5.41 4.26 -25.04
N GLU A 51 4.44 5.14 -24.76
CA GLU A 51 3.91 6.08 -25.75
C GLU A 51 4.60 7.45 -25.73
N GLY A 52 5.64 7.63 -24.90
CA GLY A 52 6.47 8.84 -24.89
C GLY A 52 5.76 10.12 -24.40
N SER A 53 4.58 10.00 -23.77
CA SER A 53 3.77 11.16 -23.37
C SER A 53 4.25 11.90 -22.11
N ALA A 54 5.25 11.35 -21.40
CA ALA A 54 5.79 11.93 -20.17
C ALA A 54 7.31 12.13 -20.26
N SER A 55 7.80 13.17 -19.61
CA SER A 55 9.23 13.44 -19.47
C SER A 55 9.94 12.31 -18.71
N GLU A 56 11.22 12.08 -18.98
CA GLU A 56 12.03 11.09 -18.27
C GLU A 56 12.03 11.31 -16.75
N VAL A 57 12.00 12.58 -16.31
CA VAL A 57 11.95 12.96 -14.89
C VAL A 57 10.64 12.49 -14.25
N ASP A 58 9.53 12.62 -14.98
CA ASP A 58 8.20 12.22 -14.53
C ASP A 58 8.09 10.70 -14.42
N VAL A 59 8.65 9.99 -15.40
CA VAL A 59 8.75 8.53 -15.39
C VAL A 59 9.55 8.03 -14.19
N LEU A 60 10.67 8.67 -13.87
CA LEU A 60 11.48 8.32 -12.70
C LEU A 60 10.70 8.53 -11.40
N ALA A 61 9.99 9.65 -11.26
CA ALA A 61 9.16 9.93 -10.09
C ALA A 61 8.04 8.89 -9.91
N LEU A 62 7.36 8.51 -11.00
CA LEU A 62 6.34 7.45 -10.99
C LEU A 62 6.92 6.10 -10.55
N LYS A 63 8.11 5.74 -11.04
CA LYS A 63 8.80 4.50 -10.65
C LYS A 63 9.16 4.49 -9.16
N VAL A 64 9.55 5.63 -8.59
CA VAL A 64 9.83 5.74 -7.14
C VAL A 64 8.56 5.54 -6.32
N ASP A 65 7.47 6.21 -6.70
CA ASP A 65 6.19 6.09 -5.99
C ASP A 65 5.61 4.67 -6.13
N LEU A 66 5.79 4.02 -7.29
CA LEU A 66 5.41 2.63 -7.54
C LEU A 66 6.17 1.67 -6.60
N LYS A 67 7.50 1.83 -6.48
CA LYS A 67 8.31 1.01 -5.57
C LYS A 67 7.85 1.14 -4.12
N LYS A 68 7.49 2.36 -3.68
CA LYS A 68 6.96 2.60 -2.33
C LYS A 68 5.63 1.89 -2.13
N ALA A 69 4.72 1.98 -3.11
CA ALA A 69 3.42 1.30 -3.06
C ALA A 69 3.57 -0.23 -3.02
N GLU A 70 4.43 -0.81 -3.86
CA GLU A 70 4.72 -2.27 -3.85
C GLU A 70 5.33 -2.73 -2.52
N ALA A 71 6.26 -1.96 -1.95
CA ALA A 71 6.85 -2.27 -0.64
C ALA A 71 5.81 -2.21 0.49
N ALA A 72 4.88 -1.26 0.41
CA ALA A 72 3.79 -1.14 1.38
C ALA A 72 2.76 -2.27 1.24
N LEU A 73 2.42 -2.68 0.00
CA LEU A 73 1.58 -3.85 -0.27
C LEU A 73 2.18 -5.14 0.30
N LYS A 74 3.49 -5.33 0.09
CA LYS A 74 4.20 -6.48 0.66
C LYS A 74 4.13 -6.45 2.18
N ARG A 75 4.37 -5.28 2.79
CA ARG A 75 4.32 -5.11 4.25
C ARG A 75 2.91 -5.29 4.81
N SER A 76 1.86 -4.92 4.09
CA SER A 76 0.47 -5.09 4.55
C SER A 76 0.02 -6.54 4.52
N LYS A 77 0.58 -7.37 3.63
CA LYS A 77 0.29 -8.81 3.53
C LYS A 77 1.18 -9.66 4.45
N MET A 78 2.25 -9.08 5.00
CA MET A 78 3.12 -9.77 5.95
C MET A 78 2.51 -9.76 7.36
N LYS A 79 2.41 -10.93 7.98
CA LYS A 79 2.02 -11.07 9.38
C LYS A 79 3.09 -10.44 10.28
N ASP A 80 2.66 -9.53 11.14
CA ASP A 80 3.51 -8.94 12.17
C ASP A 80 3.31 -9.72 13.47
N TYR A 81 4.11 -10.78 13.67
CA TYR A 81 3.92 -11.72 14.79
C TYR A 81 3.99 -11.04 16.17
N TYR A 82 4.78 -9.98 16.30
CA TYR A 82 4.84 -9.20 17.53
C TYR A 82 3.52 -8.49 17.80
N LYS A 83 2.87 -7.93 16.77
CA LYS A 83 1.53 -7.34 16.92
C LYS A 83 0.45 -8.36 17.23
N ILE A 84 0.54 -9.56 16.64
CA ILE A 84 -0.41 -10.66 16.92
C ILE A 84 -0.32 -11.08 18.40
N LEU A 85 0.89 -11.09 18.96
CA LEU A 85 1.13 -11.43 20.36
C LEU A 85 1.09 -10.21 21.31
N TRP A 86 0.73 -9.02 20.82
CA TRP A 86 0.68 -7.77 21.59
C TRP A 86 2.01 -7.38 22.25
N LEU A 87 3.12 -7.69 21.60
CA LEU A 87 4.49 -7.43 22.06
C LEU A 87 5.18 -6.32 21.26
N THR A 88 6.16 -5.68 21.90
CA THR A 88 7.09 -4.76 21.23
C THR A 88 8.19 -5.53 20.50
N ARG A 89 8.95 -4.86 19.64
CA ARG A 89 10.05 -5.50 18.90
C ARG A 89 11.26 -5.78 19.79
N GLU A 90 11.34 -5.07 20.90
CA GLU A 90 12.38 -5.14 21.92
C GLU A 90 12.04 -6.14 23.03
N CYS A 91 10.95 -6.91 22.88
CA CYS A 91 10.52 -7.89 23.87
C CYS A 91 11.53 -9.03 24.03
N THR A 92 11.56 -9.60 25.23
CA THR A 92 12.42 -10.72 25.58
C THR A 92 11.78 -12.07 25.24
N GLU A 93 12.60 -13.11 25.10
CA GLU A 93 12.10 -14.47 24.82
C GLU A 93 11.10 -14.97 25.90
N ILE A 94 11.27 -14.53 27.15
CA ILE A 94 10.38 -14.88 28.27
C ILE A 94 8.98 -14.28 28.03
N GLU A 95 8.91 -13.02 27.60
CA GLU A 95 7.66 -12.33 27.28
C GLU A 95 6.95 -12.98 26.09
N ILE A 96 7.72 -13.38 25.05
CA ILE A 96 7.19 -14.13 23.90
C ILE A 96 6.55 -15.44 24.36
N LYS A 97 7.25 -16.23 25.18
CA LYS A 97 6.72 -17.50 25.70
C LYS A 97 5.47 -17.31 26.55
N LYS A 98 5.43 -16.25 27.35
CA LYS A 98 4.27 -15.91 28.19
C LYS A 98 3.05 -15.52 27.35
N ALA A 99 3.23 -14.59 26.40
CA ALA A 99 2.16 -14.14 25.51
C ALA A 99 1.62 -15.29 24.65
N PHE A 100 2.51 -16.13 24.10
CA PHE A 100 2.11 -17.30 23.33
C PHE A 100 1.26 -18.30 24.15
N ARG A 101 1.66 -18.57 25.40
CA ARG A 101 0.87 -19.43 26.29
C ARG A 101 -0.51 -18.84 26.56
N GLN A 102 -0.61 -17.54 26.82
CA GLN A 102 -1.90 -16.88 27.07
C GLN A 102 -2.81 -16.95 25.85
N GLU A 103 -2.33 -16.54 24.67
CA GLU A 103 -3.11 -16.57 23.43
C GLU A 103 -3.54 -17.99 23.02
N SER A 104 -2.72 -19.00 23.29
CA SER A 104 -3.07 -20.41 23.01
C SER A 104 -4.18 -20.96 23.90
N LEU A 105 -4.43 -20.35 25.06
CA LEU A 105 -5.48 -20.76 25.99
C LEU A 105 -6.83 -20.07 25.70
N THR A 106 -6.83 -18.97 24.94
CA THR A 106 -8.05 -18.25 24.55
C THR A 106 -8.65 -18.88 23.27
N PRO A 107 -9.90 -19.38 23.28
CA PRO A 107 -10.54 -19.87 22.06
C PRO A 107 -10.69 -18.73 21.05
N SER A 108 -10.32 -18.96 19.78
CA SER A 108 -10.27 -17.96 18.68
C SER A 108 -11.59 -17.24 18.32
N SER A 109 -12.65 -17.34 19.11
CA SER A 109 -13.98 -16.79 18.81
C SER A 109 -14.11 -15.27 19.04
N GLN A 110 -13.04 -14.55 19.39
CA GLN A 110 -13.05 -13.09 19.58
C GLN A 110 -12.19 -12.31 18.58
N LEU A 111 -11.68 -12.95 17.52
CA LEU A 111 -10.75 -12.33 16.55
C LEU A 111 -11.45 -11.93 15.22
N GLU A 112 -12.57 -11.21 15.30
CA GLU A 112 -13.06 -10.39 14.18
C GLU A 112 -12.88 -8.91 14.52
N ILE A 113 -11.79 -8.32 14.02
CA ILE A 113 -11.59 -6.87 13.85
C ILE A 113 -10.93 -6.64 12.48
#